data_AF-A0A7V7CSR8-F1
#
_entry.id   AF-A0A7V7CSR8-F1
#
_cell.length_a   1.000
_cell.length_b   1.000
_cell.length_c   1.000
_cell.angle_alpha   90.00
_cell.angle_beta   90.00
_cell.angle_gamma   90.00
#
_symmetry.space_group_name_H-M   'P 1'
#
loop_
_entity.id
_entity.type
_entity.pdbx_description
1 polymer ?
#
loop_
_entity_poly.entity_id
_entity_poly.type
_entity_poly.pdbx_seq_one_letter_code
_entity_poly.pdbx_strand_id
1 'polypeptide(L)'
;GEELRKLDPSLKIYGQACPLLVPLVEEGWVGKPETNMILKKYLRRLKRKKIDSLIPGCTHYPFLQKDIERIMGRNCRVLDGPSIVSEKLQDYLYRHPEMEERVSRNGATTFCTTDDPERFQVFGQKFLCRNIGNVELVSLGHGNEI
;
A
#
# COMPACT_ATOMS: atom_id res chain seq x y z
N GLY A 1 2.20 8.89 12.20
CA GLY A 1 3.14 9.81 12.87
C GLY A 1 2.88 9.84 14.36
N GLU A 2 1.64 10.13 14.76
CA GLU A 2 1.22 10.13 16.16
C GLU A 2 1.33 8.76 16.82
N GLU A 3 0.87 7.69 16.17
CA GLU A 3 1.00 6.32 16.72
C GLU A 3 2.45 5.91 17.03
N LEU A 4 3.40 6.28 16.16
CA LEU A 4 4.82 6.01 16.41
C LEU A 4 5.35 6.79 17.63
N ARG A 5 4.88 8.03 17.85
CA ARG A 5 5.26 8.81 19.03
C ARG A 5 4.68 8.25 20.32
N LYS A 6 3.51 7.62 20.27
CA LYS A 6 2.93 6.92 21.44
C LYS A 6 3.79 5.72 21.84
N LEU A 7 4.41 5.05 20.87
CA LEU A 7 5.31 3.91 21.12
C LEU A 7 6.67 4.39 21.63
N ASP A 8 7.22 5.43 21.02
CA ASP A 8 8.49 6.01 21.44
C ASP A 8 8.54 7.51 21.09
N PRO A 9 8.42 8.39 22.09
CA PRO A 9 8.50 9.85 21.91
C PRO A 9 9.87 10.34 21.42
N SER A 10 10.93 9.55 21.56
CA SER A 10 12.29 9.96 21.15
C SER A 10 12.51 9.87 19.63
N LEU A 11 11.62 9.20 18.90
CA LEU A 11 11.71 9.01 17.45
C LEU A 11 11.65 10.33 16.68
N LYS A 12 12.61 10.53 15.78
CA LYS A 12 12.59 11.63 14.81
C LYS A 12 11.80 11.22 13.58
N ILE A 13 10.57 11.71 13.49
CA ILE A 13 9.65 11.36 12.40
C ILE A 13 9.61 12.47 11.35
N TYR A 14 9.78 12.09 10.09
CA TYR A 14 9.69 12.99 8.94
C TYR A 14 8.59 12.55 7.98
N GLY A 15 7.71 13.48 7.61
CA GLY A 15 6.69 13.27 6.58
C GLY A 15 7.10 13.88 5.25
N GLN A 16 6.82 13.18 4.16
CA GLN A 16 6.96 13.70 2.80
C GLN A 16 5.73 13.29 1.99
N ALA A 17 4.89 14.27 1.65
CA ALA A 17 3.79 14.04 0.73
C ALA A 17 4.34 13.84 -0.69
N CYS A 18 3.79 12.86 -1.41
CA CYS A 18 4.20 12.50 -2.76
C CYS A 18 2.99 12.42 -3.72
N PRO A 19 2.22 13.52 -3.88
CA PRO A 19 0.92 13.50 -4.56
C PRO A 19 0.97 13.03 -6.01
N LEU A 20 2.11 13.16 -6.69
CA LEU A 20 2.26 12.75 -8.09
C LEU A 20 2.46 11.24 -8.27
N LEU A 21 2.81 10.49 -7.21
CA LEU A 21 3.17 9.07 -7.39
C LEU A 21 1.97 8.17 -7.65
N VAL A 22 0.82 8.44 -7.02
CA VAL A 22 -0.41 7.65 -7.23
C VAL A 22 -0.86 7.68 -8.69
N PRO A 23 -1.11 8.85 -9.32
CA PRO A 23 -1.55 8.87 -10.72
C PRO A 23 -0.53 8.25 -11.67
N LEU A 24 0.78 8.39 -11.41
CA LEU A 24 1.80 7.73 -12.23
C LEU A 24 1.75 6.20 -12.12
N VAL A 25 1.46 5.66 -10.94
CA VAL A 25 1.30 4.21 -10.75
C VAL A 25 0.04 3.71 -11.45
N GLU A 26 -1.08 4.41 -11.30
CA GLU A 26 -2.37 4.06 -11.91
C GLU A 26 -2.32 4.10 -13.44
N GLU A 27 -1.60 5.07 -14.02
CA GLU A 27 -1.37 5.17 -15.48
C GLU A 27 -0.32 4.19 -16.00
N GLY A 28 0.29 3.36 -15.13
CA GLY A 28 1.28 2.35 -15.52
C GLY A 28 2.66 2.91 -15.87
N TRP A 29 3.03 4.06 -15.30
CA TRP A 29 4.33 4.72 -15.53
C TRP A 29 5.43 4.24 -14.57
N VAL A 30 5.22 3.11 -13.90
CA VAL A 30 6.23 2.47 -13.05
C VAL A 30 7.50 2.16 -13.85
N GLY A 31 8.67 2.44 -13.29
CA GLY A 31 9.96 2.24 -13.96
C GLY A 31 10.34 3.29 -15.02
N LYS A 32 9.40 4.14 -15.48
CA LYS A 32 9.71 5.19 -16.47
C LYS A 32 10.67 6.25 -15.92
N PRO A 33 11.49 6.90 -16.77
CA PRO A 33 12.43 7.94 -16.35
C PRO A 33 11.79 9.10 -15.57
N GLU A 34 10.59 9.51 -15.99
CA GLU A 34 9.82 10.62 -15.41
C GLU A 34 9.41 10.30 -13.97
N THR A 35 8.83 9.11 -13.75
CA THR A 35 8.46 8.60 -12.42
C THR A 35 9.68 8.49 -11.53
N ASN A 36 10.79 7.96 -12.05
CA ASN A 36 12.05 7.85 -11.32
C ASN A 36 12.63 9.22 -10.94
N MET A 37 12.53 10.23 -11.80
CA MET A 37 12.96 11.59 -11.50
C MET A 37 12.12 12.22 -10.37
N ILE A 38 10.79 12.08 -10.44
CA ILE A 38 9.86 12.58 -9.43
C ILE A 38 10.10 11.88 -8.09
N LEU A 39 10.24 10.56 -8.10
CA LEU A 39 10.53 9.76 -6.92
C LEU A 39 11.85 10.18 -6.26
N LYS A 40 12.92 10.37 -7.04
CA LYS A 40 14.20 10.91 -6.54
C LYS A 40 14.04 12.29 -5.91
N LYS A 41 13.23 13.17 -6.49
CA LYS A 41 12.98 14.52 -5.96
C LYS A 41 12.32 14.46 -4.57
N TYR A 42 11.35 13.59 -4.37
CA TYR A 42 10.70 13.39 -3.08
C TYR A 42 11.67 12.76 -2.06
N LEU A 43 12.33 11.66 -2.42
CA LEU A 43 13.22 10.91 -1.52
C LEU A 43 14.49 11.70 -1.16
N ARG A 44 14.95 12.64 -2.00
CA ARG A 44 16.11 13.49 -1.70
C ARG A 44 15.95 14.27 -0.39
N ARG A 45 14.74 14.74 -0.08
CA ARG A 45 14.47 15.48 1.17
C ARG A 45 14.67 14.59 2.41
N LEU A 46 14.21 13.34 2.33
CA LEU A 46 14.36 12.34 3.39
C LEU A 46 15.80 11.88 3.53
N LYS A 47 16.51 11.65 2.40
CA LYS A 47 17.94 11.34 2.41
C LYS A 47 18.78 12.40 3.11
N ARG A 48 18.49 13.68 2.89
CA ARG A 48 19.19 14.79 3.58
C ARG A 48 19.02 14.75 5.09
N LYS A 49 17.95 14.13 5.60
CA LYS A 49 17.71 13.92 7.03
C LYS A 49 18.40 12.66 7.57
N LYS A 50 19.06 11.88 6.71
CA LYS A 50 19.77 10.64 7.08
C LYS A 50 18.87 9.66 7.85
N ILE A 51 17.63 9.49 7.40
CA ILE A 51 16.74 8.48 7.97
C ILE A 51 17.32 7.08 7.75
N ASP A 52 17.13 6.21 8.74
CA ASP A 52 17.53 4.81 8.71
C ASP A 52 16.39 3.87 8.30
N SER A 53 15.15 4.37 8.31
CA SER A 53 13.93 3.60 8.06
C SER A 53 12.93 4.43 7.27
N LEU A 54 12.30 3.82 6.27
CA LEU A 54 11.26 4.45 5.44
C LEU A 54 10.02 3.57 5.43
N ILE A 55 8.87 4.16 5.77
CA ILE A 55 7.54 3.54 5.57
C ILE A 55 6.96 4.07 4.26
N PRO A 56 6.76 3.24 3.23
CA PRO A 56 5.97 3.59 2.05
C PRO A 56 4.48 3.66 2.43
N GLY A 57 4.05 4.79 2.98
CA GLY A 57 2.73 4.96 3.62
C GLY A 57 1.52 5.06 2.67
N CYS A 58 1.59 4.53 1.45
CA CYS A 58 0.49 4.51 0.48
C CYS A 58 0.34 3.10 -0.08
N THR A 59 -0.89 2.63 -0.25
CA THR A 59 -1.23 1.31 -0.79
C THR A 59 -0.68 1.08 -2.22
N HIS A 60 -0.36 2.15 -2.95
CA HIS A 60 0.21 2.08 -4.31
C HIS A 60 1.73 1.90 -4.33
N TYR A 61 2.44 2.18 -3.23
CA TYR A 61 3.90 2.16 -3.23
C TYR A 61 4.58 0.78 -3.30
N PRO A 62 3.91 -0.37 -3.09
CA PRO A 62 4.50 -1.67 -3.42
C PRO A 62 4.98 -1.76 -4.89
N PHE A 63 4.30 -1.11 -5.83
CA PHE A 63 4.76 -1.02 -7.23
C PHE A 63 6.09 -0.28 -7.40
N LEU A 64 6.40 0.64 -6.48
CA LEU A 64 7.62 1.45 -6.50
C LEU A 64 8.68 0.91 -5.54
N GLN A 65 8.43 -0.21 -4.84
CA GLN A 65 9.28 -0.73 -3.76
C GLN A 65 10.75 -0.84 -4.19
N LYS A 66 11.01 -1.52 -5.30
CA LYS A 66 12.37 -1.73 -5.84
C LYS A 66 13.05 -0.40 -6.21
N ASP A 67 12.29 0.55 -6.77
CA ASP A 67 12.82 1.87 -7.11
C ASP A 67 13.14 2.70 -5.86
N ILE A 68 12.26 2.65 -4.85
CA ILE A 68 12.46 3.30 -3.55
C ILE A 68 13.69 2.73 -2.85
N GLU A 69 13.83 1.42 -2.74
CA GLU A 69 14.98 0.73 -2.15
C GLU A 69 16.27 1.10 -2.86
N ARG A 70 16.29 1.02 -4.20
CA ARG A 70 17.44 1.41 -5.01
C ARG A 70 17.82 2.87 -4.78
N ILE A 71 16.84 3.77 -4.74
CA ILE A 71 17.10 5.19 -4.51
C ILE A 71 17.62 5.39 -3.09
N MET A 72 16.96 4.86 -2.06
CA MET A 72 17.33 5.07 -0.66
C MET A 72 18.68 4.46 -0.30
N GLY A 73 19.01 3.32 -0.90
CA GLY A 73 20.26 2.60 -0.70
C GLY A 73 20.30 1.87 0.65
N ARG A 74 21.42 1.19 0.92
CA ARG A 74 21.58 0.26 2.05
C ARG A 74 21.49 0.91 3.44
N ASN A 75 21.68 2.23 3.54
CA ASN A 75 21.65 2.95 4.81
C ASN A 75 20.22 3.23 5.32
N CYS A 76 19.19 2.87 4.54
CA CYS A 76 17.81 3.06 4.93
C CYS A 76 17.01 1.78 4.62
N ARG A 77 16.45 1.17 5.67
CA ARG A 77 15.52 0.05 5.57
C ARG A 77 14.19 0.56 5.03
N VAL A 78 13.80 0.10 3.84
CA VAL A 78 12.46 0.35 3.31
C VAL A 78 11.56 -0.77 3.81
N LEU A 79 10.49 -0.42 4.51
CA LEU A 79 9.57 -1.38 5.10
C LEU A 79 8.57 -1.88 4.05
N ASP A 80 8.28 -3.17 4.08
CA ASP A 80 7.24 -3.80 3.26
C ASP A 80 5.93 -3.83 4.06
N GLY A 81 5.08 -2.82 3.83
CA GLY A 81 3.80 -2.66 4.51
C GLY A 81 2.87 -3.87 4.33
N PRO A 82 2.55 -4.30 3.08
CA PRO A 82 1.71 -5.46 2.83
C PRO A 82 2.15 -6.73 3.57
N SER A 83 3.44 -7.06 3.55
CA SER A 83 3.94 -8.25 4.25
C SER A 83 3.79 -8.13 5.76
N ILE A 84 4.17 -6.98 6.34
CA ILE A 84 4.02 -6.72 7.78
C ILE A 84 2.56 -6.83 8.22
N VAL A 85 1.61 -6.26 7.44
CA VAL A 85 0.18 -6.33 7.77
C VAL A 85 -0.34 -7.75 7.69
N SER A 86 0.08 -8.52 6.68
CA SER A 86 -0.33 -9.92 6.49
C SER A 86 0.15 -10.81 7.63
N GLU A 87 1.42 -10.67 8.04
CA GLU A 87 1.99 -11.37 9.19
C GLU A 87 1.26 -11.01 10.49
N LYS A 88 0.94 -9.74 10.70
CA LYS A 88 0.21 -9.28 11.89
C LYS A 88 -1.24 -9.77 11.92
N LEU A 89 -1.89 -9.88 10.77
CA LEU A 89 -3.23 -10.48 10.68
C LEU A 89 -3.18 -11.98 11.03
N GLN A 90 -2.19 -12.71 10.53
CA GLN A 90 -2.01 -14.13 10.86
C GLN A 90 -1.78 -14.33 12.36
N ASP A 91 -0.87 -13.56 12.95
CA ASP A 91 -0.61 -13.59 14.40
C ASP A 91 -1.87 -13.23 15.21
N TYR A 92 -2.66 -12.26 14.76
CA TYR A 92 -3.92 -11.91 15.40
C TYR A 92 -4.89 -13.09 15.41
N LEU A 93 -5.13 -13.72 14.26
CA LEU A 93 -6.04 -14.87 14.14
C LEU A 93 -5.56 -16.07 14.99
N TYR A 94 -4.25 -16.31 15.06
CA TYR A 94 -3.69 -17.37 15.91
C TYR A 94 -3.94 -17.12 17.41
N ARG A 95 -3.82 -15.86 17.85
CA ARG A 95 -4.08 -15.47 19.25
C ARG A 95 -5.56 -15.41 19.62
N HIS A 96 -6.46 -15.50 18.64
CA HIS A 96 -7.91 -15.34 18.81
C HIS A 96 -8.63 -16.56 18.21
N PRO A 97 -8.50 -17.76 18.84
CA PRO A 97 -9.08 -18.99 18.32
C PRO A 97 -10.62 -18.94 18.21
N GLU A 98 -11.30 -18.05 18.95
CA GLU A 98 -12.74 -17.80 18.80
C GLU A 98 -13.12 -17.29 17.40
N MET A 99 -12.16 -16.76 16.65
CA MET A 99 -12.38 -16.37 15.26
C MET A 99 -12.59 -17.59 14.37
N GLU A 100 -12.11 -18.79 14.73
CA GLU A 100 -12.32 -20.00 13.92
C GLU A 100 -13.81 -20.35 13.74
N GLU A 101 -14.65 -20.05 14.73
CA GLU A 101 -16.10 -20.26 14.64
C GLU A 101 -16.81 -19.17 13.82
N ARG A 102 -16.15 -18.01 13.65
CA ARG A 102 -16.73 -16.82 13.02
C ARG A 102 -16.31 -16.65 11.56
N VAL A 103 -15.25 -17.34 11.12
CA VAL A 103 -14.71 -17.23 9.76
C VAL A 103 -14.78 -18.57 9.05
N SER A 104 -15.29 -18.57 7.82
CA SER A 104 -15.27 -19.76 6.97
C SER A 104 -13.84 -20.10 6.53
N ARG A 105 -13.51 -21.40 6.51
CA ARG A 105 -12.25 -21.91 5.94
C ARG A 105 -12.31 -22.18 4.43
N ASN A 106 -13.51 -22.12 3.84
CA ASN A 106 -13.75 -22.45 2.42
C ASN A 106 -14.32 -21.24 1.64
N GLY A 107 -13.85 -20.03 1.96
CA GLY A 107 -14.28 -18.81 1.27
C GLY A 107 -13.66 -18.69 -0.12
N ALA A 108 -14.45 -18.21 -1.08
CA ALA A 108 -13.93 -17.69 -2.35
C ALA A 108 -13.52 -16.21 -2.19
N THR A 109 -12.60 -15.74 -3.03
CA THR A 109 -12.26 -14.31 -3.10
C THR A 109 -13.12 -13.64 -4.17
N THR A 110 -13.93 -12.66 -3.77
CA THR A 110 -14.68 -11.79 -4.69
C THR A 110 -14.10 -10.39 -4.67
N PHE A 111 -14.02 -9.75 -5.84
CA PHE A 111 -13.57 -8.37 -5.99
C PHE A 111 -14.75 -7.50 -6.39
N CYS A 112 -14.96 -6.39 -5.68
CA CYS A 112 -16.02 -5.43 -5.96
C CYS A 112 -15.42 -4.03 -6.12
N THR A 113 -16.02 -3.20 -6.96
CA THR A 113 -15.65 -1.79 -7.14
C THR A 113 -16.89 -0.91 -7.25
N THR A 114 -16.80 0.35 -6.83
CA THR A 114 -17.85 1.37 -7.05
C THR A 114 -17.65 2.15 -8.35
N ASP A 115 -16.55 1.89 -9.04
CA ASP A 115 -16.12 2.55 -10.27
C ASP A 115 -16.00 1.51 -11.39
N ASP A 116 -15.30 1.82 -12.48
CA ASP A 116 -15.08 0.94 -13.62
C ASP A 116 -14.48 -0.45 -13.24
N PRO A 117 -15.25 -1.55 -13.39
CA PRO A 117 -14.78 -2.91 -13.12
C PRO A 117 -13.65 -3.39 -14.04
N GLU A 118 -13.63 -2.96 -15.30
CA GLU A 118 -12.58 -3.34 -16.25
C GLU A 118 -11.26 -2.68 -15.87
N ARG A 119 -11.29 -1.39 -15.54
CA ARG A 119 -10.11 -0.67 -15.06
C ARG A 119 -9.57 -1.28 -13.77
N PHE A 120 -10.46 -1.62 -12.82
CA PHE A 120 -10.09 -2.33 -11.59
C PHE A 120 -9.45 -3.68 -11.90
N GLN A 121 -10.04 -4.47 -12.80
CA GLN A 121 -9.54 -5.78 -13.18
C GLN A 121 -8.12 -5.69 -13.75
N VAL A 122 -7.88 -4.78 -14.70
CA VAL A 122 -6.55 -4.58 -15.30
C VAL A 122 -5.51 -4.20 -14.25
N PHE A 123 -5.85 -3.28 -13.34
CA PHE A 123 -4.93 -2.83 -12.30
C PHE A 123 -4.68 -3.89 -11.23
N GLY A 124 -5.74 -4.51 -10.71
CA GLY A 124 -5.69 -5.53 -9.66
C GLY A 124 -4.93 -6.78 -10.08
N GLN A 125 -5.06 -7.22 -11.35
CA GLN A 125 -4.28 -8.35 -11.87
C GLN A 125 -2.78 -8.06 -11.93
N LYS A 126 -2.40 -6.83 -12.29
CA LYS A 126 -1.00 -6.40 -12.25
C LYS A 126 -0.47 -6.34 -10.81
N PHE A 127 -1.29 -5.89 -9.86
CA PHE A 127 -0.91 -5.81 -8.44
C PHE A 127 -0.72 -7.19 -7.82
N LEU A 128 -1.67 -8.10 -8.03
CA LEU A 128 -1.71 -9.42 -7.38
C LEU A 128 -0.94 -10.49 -8.16
N CYS A 129 -0.39 -10.17 -9.32
CA CYS A 129 0.29 -11.10 -10.21
C CYS A 129 -0.53 -12.37 -10.52
N ARG A 130 -1.86 -12.25 -10.56
CA ARG A 130 -2.80 -13.35 -10.84
C ARG A 130 -4.06 -12.82 -11.52
N ASN A 131 -4.76 -13.71 -12.22
CA ASN A 131 -6.10 -13.41 -12.70
C ASN A 131 -7.05 -13.28 -11.49
N ILE A 132 -7.85 -12.21 -11.45
CA ILE A 132 -8.77 -11.94 -10.34
C ILE A 132 -10.23 -12.25 -10.67
N GLY A 133 -10.49 -12.79 -11.87
CA GLY A 133 -11.83 -13.10 -12.36
C GLY A 133 -12.63 -11.83 -12.65
N ASN A 134 -13.96 -11.98 -12.59
CA ASN A 134 -14.89 -10.86 -12.76
C ASN A 134 -14.88 -9.96 -11.52
N VAL A 135 -14.95 -8.66 -11.75
CA VAL A 135 -15.10 -7.65 -10.69
C VAL A 135 -16.54 -7.16 -10.70
N GLU A 136 -17.20 -7.17 -9.54
CA GLU A 136 -18.59 -6.76 -9.41
C GLU A 136 -18.70 -5.24 -9.21
N LEU A 137 -19.51 -4.57 -10.05
CA LEU A 137 -19.88 -3.18 -9.82
C LEU A 137 -20.90 -3.11 -8.68
N VAL A 138 -20.56 -2.39 -7.61
CA VAL A 138 -21.44 -2.20 -6.45
C VAL A 138 -21.77 -0.72 -6.28
N SER A 139 -23.04 -0.41 -6.03
CA SER A 139 -23.46 0.93 -5.64
C SER A 139 -23.54 1.01 -4.13
N LEU A 140 -22.79 1.93 -3.53
CA LEU A 140 -22.97 2.31 -2.14
C LEU A 140 -24.13 3.32 -2.14
N GLY A 141 -25.36 2.83 -1.98
CA GLY A 141 -26.54 3.68 -1.97
C GLY A 141 -26.38 4.84 -0.97
N HIS A 142 -26.62 6.06 -1.41
CA HIS A 142 -27.11 7.08 -0.49
C HIS A 142 -28.53 6.65 -0.13
N GLY A 143 -28.79 6.42 1.16
CA GLY A 143 -30.16 6.27 1.63
C GLY A 143 -30.98 7.46 1.12
N ASN A 144 -32.10 7.17 0.48
CA ASN A 144 -33.14 8.16 0.29
C ASN A 144 -33.63 8.59 1.68
N GLU A 145 -33.07 9.66 2.22
CA GLU A 145 -33.80 10.51 3.17
C GLU A 145 -34.56 11.53 2.32
N ILE A 146 -35.85 11.24 2.11
CA ILE A 146 -36.90 12.24 1.83
C ILE A 146 -37.66 12.42 3.14
#